data_AF-A0A928TB50-F1
#
_entry.id   AF-A0A928TB50-F1
#
_cell.length_a   1.000
_cell.length_b   1.000
_cell.length_c   1.000
_cell.angle_alpha   90.00
_cell.angle_beta   90.00
_cell.angle_gamma   90.00
#
_symmetry.space_group_name_H-M   'P 1'
#
loop_
_entity.id
_entity.type
_entity.pdbx_description
1 polymer ?
#
loop_
_entity_poly.entity_id
_entity_poly.type
_entity_poly.pdbx_seq_one_letter_code
_entity_poly.pdbx_strand_id
1 'polypeptide(L)'
;MRLPVFCLALFVTLLHAQEIRRTPLVLSQGGTPENPAVFEGKGMVIDLGIDITDKDWVKIADVWTANRPLPEHPPVADEQRAGLFIDEVPVRISRDRAAEKASGVAGKIIYTAPDALKPGQMGWNDDGALYFRWPQGKAPGSGRVIRPPGRLESCVVIACSHITVRNITAKHAANDGFNIHGHRVGIRLENVKAFSNGDEGISAHETVQMDVFGSEIAWNGSSAGGVADVNDSVTTYTSCELHHNVNAAFFFDGKHHRVTNCLIHHQDKDIVIRGDAMVEQSGNVWRK
;
A
#
# COMPACT_ATOMS: atom_id res chain seq x y z
N MET A 1 26.39 -61.33 16.32
CA MET A 1 26.25 -60.23 15.33
C MET A 1 24.97 -59.47 15.68
N ARG A 2 25.07 -58.29 16.31
CA ARG A 2 23.92 -57.45 16.69
C ARG A 2 23.90 -56.24 15.76
N LEU A 3 22.86 -56.09 14.94
CA LEU A 3 22.62 -54.86 14.19
C LEU A 3 22.00 -53.80 15.12
N PRO A 4 22.39 -52.52 15.02
CA PRO A 4 21.70 -51.45 15.71
C PRO A 4 20.46 -51.02 14.90
N VAL A 5 19.34 -50.87 15.60
CA VAL A 5 18.11 -50.25 15.08
C VAL A 5 18.31 -48.73 15.15
N PHE A 6 18.42 -48.08 14.00
CA PHE A 6 18.35 -46.63 13.91
C PHE A 6 16.88 -46.21 13.93
N CYS A 7 16.45 -45.56 15.01
CA CYS A 7 15.19 -44.83 15.05
C CYS A 7 15.32 -43.58 14.18
N LEU A 8 14.67 -43.59 13.02
CA LEU A 8 14.50 -42.41 12.16
C LEU A 8 13.43 -41.52 12.80
N ALA A 9 13.85 -40.43 13.46
CA ALA A 9 12.93 -39.41 13.94
C ALA A 9 12.40 -38.62 12.72
N LEU A 10 11.14 -38.85 12.38
CA LEU A 10 10.44 -38.11 11.32
C LEU A 10 10.11 -36.71 11.86
N PHE A 11 10.88 -35.70 11.48
CA PHE A 11 10.50 -34.30 11.69
C PHE A 11 9.32 -33.98 10.77
N VAL A 12 8.11 -34.03 11.30
CA VAL A 12 6.91 -33.52 10.62
C VAL A 12 6.93 -32.00 10.76
N THR A 13 7.41 -31.31 9.72
CA THR A 13 7.18 -29.87 9.56
C THR A 13 5.68 -29.67 9.29
N LEU A 14 4.94 -29.19 10.29
CA LEU A 14 3.57 -28.72 10.11
C LEU A 14 3.60 -27.45 9.26
N LEU A 15 3.40 -27.61 7.96
CA LEU A 15 3.05 -26.52 7.04
C LEU A 15 1.72 -25.93 7.54
N HIS A 16 1.79 -24.87 8.34
CA HIS A 16 0.62 -24.07 8.63
C HIS A 16 0.23 -23.35 7.34
N ALA A 17 -0.96 -23.63 6.82
CA ALA A 17 -1.53 -22.88 5.72
C ALA A 17 -1.61 -21.40 6.15
N GLN A 18 -1.05 -20.51 5.32
CA GLN A 18 -1.06 -19.08 5.57
C GLN A 18 -2.51 -18.57 5.60
N GLU A 19 -2.92 -17.91 6.68
CA GLU A 19 -4.25 -17.32 6.79
C GLU A 19 -4.39 -16.17 5.79
N ILE A 20 -5.43 -16.21 4.95
CA ILE A 20 -5.80 -15.10 4.06
C ILE A 20 -7.12 -14.53 4.55
N ARG A 21 -7.08 -13.28 5.02
CA ARG A 21 -8.24 -12.52 5.47
C ARG A 21 -8.64 -11.52 4.38
N ARG A 22 -9.95 -11.48 4.10
CA ARG A 22 -10.57 -10.60 3.08
C ARG A 22 -11.33 -9.41 3.68
N THR A 23 -11.10 -9.13 4.96
CA THR A 23 -11.75 -8.05 5.70
C THR A 23 -10.71 -7.25 6.48
N PRO A 24 -10.91 -5.92 6.67
CA PRO A 24 -10.03 -5.11 7.48
C PRO A 24 -9.83 -5.66 8.90
N LEU A 25 -8.66 -5.41 9.47
CA LEU A 25 -8.32 -5.68 10.86
C LEU A 25 -8.25 -4.36 11.63
N VAL A 26 -9.11 -4.21 12.64
CA VAL A 26 -9.09 -3.05 13.54
C VAL A 26 -8.55 -3.47 14.90
N LEU A 27 -7.43 -2.87 15.30
CA LEU A 27 -6.75 -3.13 16.57
C LEU A 27 -7.06 -2.01 17.56
N SER A 28 -8.07 -2.22 18.40
CA SER A 28 -8.56 -1.23 19.38
C SER A 28 -8.14 -1.51 20.82
N GLN A 29 -7.46 -2.63 21.08
CA GLN A 29 -7.03 -3.04 22.41
C GLN A 29 -5.50 -2.96 22.51
N GLY A 30 -5.03 -2.06 23.36
CA GLY A 30 -3.61 -1.81 23.63
C GLY A 30 -3.20 -2.27 25.02
N GLY A 31 -1.92 -2.11 25.33
CA GLY A 31 -1.35 -2.39 26.66
C GLY A 31 -0.95 -1.11 27.41
N THR A 32 0.07 -1.23 28.25
CA THR A 32 0.74 -0.09 28.91
C THR A 32 2.15 0.08 28.36
N PRO A 33 2.86 1.19 28.63
CA PRO A 33 4.26 1.33 28.24
C PRO A 33 5.14 0.16 28.70
N GLU A 34 4.88 -0.36 29.91
CA GLU A 34 5.66 -1.43 30.53
C GLU A 34 5.24 -2.83 30.05
N ASN A 35 3.99 -2.98 29.62
CA ASN A 35 3.44 -4.23 29.13
C ASN A 35 2.57 -3.98 27.89
N PRO A 36 3.17 -3.72 26.72
CA PRO A 36 2.43 -3.48 25.51
C PRO A 36 1.68 -4.74 25.07
N ALA A 37 0.50 -4.56 24.47
CA ALA A 37 -0.21 -5.66 23.84
C ALA A 37 0.60 -6.18 22.64
N VAL A 38 0.45 -7.47 22.32
CA VAL A 38 1.09 -8.06 21.14
C VAL A 38 0.03 -8.69 20.25
N PHE A 39 -0.03 -8.22 19.01
CA PHE A 39 -0.76 -8.88 17.94
C PHE A 39 0.24 -9.65 17.07
N GLU A 40 0.20 -10.98 17.18
CA GLU A 40 1.02 -11.91 16.41
C GLU A 40 0.23 -12.44 15.22
N GLY A 41 0.57 -11.95 14.02
CA GLY A 41 -0.11 -12.31 12.77
C GLY A 41 0.22 -13.71 12.25
N LYS A 42 1.32 -14.34 12.70
CA LYS A 42 1.74 -15.69 12.26
C LYS A 42 1.86 -15.83 10.74
N GLY A 43 2.23 -14.75 10.05
CA GLY A 43 2.33 -14.70 8.58
C GLY A 43 1.01 -14.44 7.86
N MET A 44 -0.08 -14.09 8.57
CA MET A 44 -1.37 -13.76 7.98
C MET A 44 -1.24 -12.71 6.85
N VAL A 45 -2.00 -12.92 5.78
CA VAL A 45 -2.20 -11.95 4.71
C VAL A 45 -3.59 -11.36 4.83
N ILE A 46 -3.68 -10.04 4.94
CA ILE A 46 -4.92 -9.29 4.75
C ILE A 46 -4.86 -8.76 3.32
N ASP A 47 -5.71 -9.30 2.45
CA ASP A 47 -5.74 -8.94 1.03
C ASP A 47 -7.17 -8.56 0.64
N LEU A 48 -7.40 -7.25 0.51
CA LEU A 48 -8.73 -6.69 0.20
C LEU A 48 -9.01 -6.63 -1.31
N GLY A 49 -8.09 -7.15 -2.14
CA GLY A 49 -8.16 -7.09 -3.59
C GLY A 49 -9.30 -7.94 -4.15
N ILE A 50 -9.97 -7.37 -5.15
CA ILE A 50 -11.02 -8.03 -5.94
C ILE A 50 -10.42 -8.32 -7.32
N ASP A 51 -10.28 -9.59 -7.65
CA ASP A 51 -9.83 -10.01 -8.97
C ASP A 51 -10.93 -9.74 -10.01
N ILE A 52 -10.61 -8.90 -10.99
CA ILE A 52 -11.48 -8.54 -12.12
C ILE A 52 -10.84 -8.89 -13.47
N THR A 53 -9.88 -9.82 -13.47
CA THR A 53 -9.15 -10.26 -14.68
C THR A 53 -10.11 -10.74 -15.75
N ASP A 54 -11.06 -11.60 -15.39
CA ASP A 54 -12.01 -12.24 -16.32
C ASP A 54 -13.24 -11.38 -16.66
N LYS A 55 -13.19 -10.07 -16.43
CA LYS A 55 -14.24 -9.17 -16.91
C LYS A 55 -14.22 -9.08 -18.44
N ASP A 56 -15.37 -8.76 -19.01
CA ASP A 56 -15.50 -8.49 -20.45
C ASP A 56 -14.77 -7.19 -20.80
N TRP A 57 -13.49 -7.32 -21.15
CA TRP A 57 -12.65 -6.22 -21.58
C TRP A 57 -12.73 -6.03 -23.09
N VAL A 58 -13.06 -4.82 -23.51
CA VAL A 58 -12.95 -4.37 -24.89
C VAL A 58 -11.60 -3.69 -25.07
N LYS A 59 -10.80 -4.19 -26.02
CA LYS A 59 -9.51 -3.60 -26.36
C LYS A 59 -9.65 -2.72 -27.60
N ILE A 60 -9.35 -1.44 -27.45
CA ILE A 60 -9.26 -0.48 -28.56
C ILE A 60 -7.84 0.06 -28.57
N ALA A 61 -7.08 -0.22 -29.63
CA ALA A 61 -5.63 -0.02 -29.67
C ALA A 61 -4.93 -0.68 -28.45
N ASP A 62 -4.32 0.09 -27.57
CA ASP A 62 -3.64 -0.38 -26.35
C ASP A 62 -4.42 -0.09 -25.06
N VAL A 63 -5.62 0.47 -25.15
CA VAL A 63 -6.51 0.74 -24.02
C VAL A 63 -7.47 -0.42 -23.82
N TRP A 64 -7.64 -0.80 -22.54
CA TRP A 64 -8.57 -1.82 -22.09
C TRP A 64 -9.71 -1.14 -21.37
N THR A 65 -10.93 -1.36 -21.85
CA THR A 65 -12.14 -0.74 -21.33
C THR A 65 -13.13 -1.81 -20.91
N ALA A 66 -13.68 -1.70 -19.71
CA ALA A 66 -14.76 -2.58 -19.27
C ALA A 66 -15.98 -2.35 -20.18
N ASN A 67 -16.58 -3.42 -20.69
CA ASN A 67 -17.75 -3.30 -21.59
C ASN A 67 -18.98 -2.65 -20.90
N ARG A 68 -18.99 -2.61 -19.57
CA ARG A 68 -20.04 -1.99 -18.75
C ARG A 68 -19.45 -1.36 -17.49
N PRO A 69 -20.15 -0.40 -16.86
CA PRO A 69 -19.80 0.12 -15.54
C PRO A 69 -19.74 -0.99 -14.50
N LEU A 70 -18.95 -0.76 -13.46
CA LEU A 70 -18.80 -1.68 -12.32
C LEU A 70 -19.65 -1.13 -11.15
N PRO A 71 -20.89 -1.61 -10.93
CA PRO A 71 -21.89 -0.87 -10.13
C PRO A 71 -21.50 -0.65 -8.66
N GLU A 72 -20.71 -1.55 -8.08
CA GLU A 72 -20.25 -1.47 -6.68
C GLU A 72 -19.01 -0.57 -6.50
N HIS A 73 -18.45 -0.05 -7.60
CA HIS A 73 -17.20 0.72 -7.62
C HIS A 73 -17.33 1.91 -8.56
N PRO A 74 -17.98 2.99 -8.10
CA PRO A 74 -18.18 4.18 -8.91
C PRO A 74 -16.84 4.87 -9.24
N PRO A 75 -16.83 5.77 -10.24
CA PRO A 75 -15.66 6.60 -10.54
C PRO A 75 -15.13 7.34 -9.31
N VAL A 76 -13.81 7.37 -9.16
CA VAL A 76 -13.14 7.99 -8.02
C VAL A 76 -12.47 9.29 -8.45
N ALA A 77 -12.82 10.38 -7.78
CA ALA A 77 -12.29 11.73 -8.04
C ALA A 77 -10.83 11.93 -7.60
N ASP A 78 -10.42 11.14 -6.62
CA ASP A 78 -9.17 11.30 -5.90
C ASP A 78 -8.00 10.73 -6.70
N GLU A 79 -7.02 11.58 -7.01
CA GLU A 79 -5.79 11.17 -7.68
C GLU A 79 -4.72 10.74 -6.69
N GLN A 80 -4.90 10.89 -5.38
CA GLN A 80 -3.88 10.56 -4.40
C GLN A 80 -3.48 9.09 -4.50
N ARG A 81 -4.47 8.21 -4.75
CA ARG A 81 -4.34 6.75 -4.72
C ARG A 81 -4.38 6.07 -6.09
N ALA A 82 -3.90 4.83 -6.15
CA ALA A 82 -4.13 3.92 -7.27
C ALA A 82 -5.58 3.44 -7.32
N GLY A 83 -6.13 3.29 -8.54
CA GLY A 83 -7.49 2.80 -8.73
C GLY A 83 -7.59 1.32 -9.11
N LEU A 84 -6.47 0.73 -9.55
CA LEU A 84 -6.32 -0.72 -9.81
C LEU A 84 -4.84 -1.11 -9.74
N PHE A 85 -4.59 -2.41 -9.78
CA PHE A 85 -3.26 -3.03 -9.81
C PHE A 85 -3.20 -4.06 -10.94
N ILE A 86 -2.06 -4.12 -11.62
CA ILE A 86 -1.73 -5.19 -12.56
C ILE A 86 -0.67 -6.08 -11.91
N ASP A 87 -1.10 -7.27 -11.52
CA ASP A 87 -0.47 -8.07 -10.46
C ASP A 87 -0.32 -7.22 -9.19
N GLU A 88 0.88 -6.72 -8.90
CA GLU A 88 1.16 -5.82 -7.78
C GLU A 88 1.35 -4.37 -8.24
N VAL A 89 1.54 -4.12 -9.54
CA VAL A 89 1.96 -2.81 -10.03
C VAL A 89 0.76 -1.84 -10.02
N PRO A 90 0.85 -0.70 -9.31
CA PRO A 90 -0.24 0.25 -9.21
C PRO A 90 -0.51 0.92 -10.56
N VAL A 91 -1.80 1.11 -10.85
CA VAL A 91 -2.30 1.86 -12.00
C VAL A 91 -3.10 3.04 -11.49
N ARG A 92 -2.67 4.23 -11.92
CA ARG A 92 -3.01 5.52 -11.30
C ARG A 92 -4.16 6.20 -12.00
N ILE A 93 -5.07 6.74 -11.20
CA ILE A 93 -6.15 7.60 -11.70
C ILE A 93 -5.52 8.85 -12.31
N SER A 94 -5.91 9.20 -13.54
CA SER A 94 -5.39 10.35 -14.28
C SER A 94 -6.52 11.30 -14.66
N ARG A 95 -6.43 12.57 -14.24
CA ARG A 95 -7.36 13.64 -14.60
C ARG A 95 -6.70 14.65 -15.54
N ASP A 96 -7.52 15.21 -16.42
CA ASP A 96 -7.13 16.34 -17.26
C ASP A 96 -7.43 17.65 -16.54
N ARG A 97 -6.47 18.09 -15.71
CA ARG A 97 -6.58 19.35 -14.94
C ARG A 97 -6.72 20.58 -15.82
N ALA A 98 -6.16 20.55 -17.03
CA ALA A 98 -6.29 21.66 -17.98
C ALA A 98 -7.72 21.75 -18.51
N ALA A 99 -8.32 20.63 -18.89
CA ALA A 99 -9.72 20.56 -19.31
C ALA A 99 -10.68 20.93 -18.16
N GLU A 100 -10.41 20.48 -16.93
CA GLU A 100 -11.20 20.88 -15.74
C GLU A 100 -11.20 22.39 -15.55
N LYS A 101 -10.02 23.02 -15.62
CA LYS A 101 -9.89 24.47 -15.52
C LYS A 101 -10.59 25.18 -16.68
N ALA A 102 -10.43 24.68 -17.90
CA ALA A 102 -11.03 25.26 -19.11
C ALA A 102 -12.56 25.16 -19.11
N SER A 103 -13.14 24.17 -18.42
CA SER A 103 -14.59 24.03 -18.36
C SER A 103 -15.28 25.14 -17.55
N GLY A 104 -14.54 25.83 -16.67
CA GLY A 104 -15.09 26.89 -15.80
C GLY A 104 -16.09 26.40 -14.74
N VAL A 105 -16.23 25.09 -14.54
CA VAL A 105 -17.19 24.51 -13.59
C VAL A 105 -16.42 24.04 -12.35
N ALA A 106 -16.64 24.73 -11.24
CA ALA A 106 -15.99 24.39 -9.98
C ALA A 106 -16.28 22.94 -9.57
N GLY A 107 -15.23 22.18 -9.26
CA GLY A 107 -15.34 20.79 -8.82
C GLY A 107 -15.65 19.78 -9.92
N LYS A 108 -15.76 20.19 -11.19
CA LYS A 108 -15.92 19.24 -12.30
C LYS A 108 -14.68 18.34 -12.39
N ILE A 109 -14.90 17.04 -12.49
CA ILE A 109 -13.87 16.04 -12.72
C ILE A 109 -13.88 15.67 -14.19
N ILE A 110 -12.70 15.71 -14.82
CA ILE A 110 -12.51 15.23 -16.19
C ILE A 110 -11.33 14.28 -16.17
N TYR A 111 -11.56 13.01 -16.50
CA TYR A 111 -10.49 12.02 -16.62
C TYR A 111 -9.70 12.23 -17.92
N THR A 112 -8.42 11.86 -17.91
CA THR A 112 -7.59 11.87 -19.11
C THR A 112 -8.20 10.92 -20.15
N ALA A 113 -8.48 11.44 -21.35
CA ALA A 113 -9.09 10.66 -22.42
C ALA A 113 -8.28 9.40 -22.77
N PRO A 114 -8.93 8.30 -23.22
CA PRO A 114 -8.27 7.03 -23.52
C PRO A 114 -7.04 7.12 -24.43
N ASP A 115 -7.10 7.95 -25.47
CA ASP A 115 -6.03 8.15 -26.44
C ASP A 115 -4.81 8.87 -25.85
N ALA A 116 -5.03 9.77 -24.88
CA ALA A 116 -4.00 10.52 -24.16
C ALA A 116 -3.45 9.79 -22.92
N LEU A 117 -4.04 8.65 -22.55
CA LEU A 117 -3.66 7.90 -21.34
C LEU A 117 -2.25 7.31 -21.47
N LYS A 118 -1.40 7.47 -20.45
CA LYS A 118 -0.05 6.87 -20.43
C LYS A 118 -0.08 5.43 -19.89
N PRO A 119 0.94 4.60 -20.16
CA PRO A 119 1.08 3.30 -19.50
C PRO A 119 0.99 3.43 -17.97
N GLY A 120 0.23 2.53 -17.34
CA GLY A 120 0.03 2.56 -15.88
C GLY A 120 -0.96 3.64 -15.41
N GLN A 121 -1.76 4.22 -16.31
CA GLN A 121 -2.85 5.13 -15.95
C GLN A 121 -4.22 4.54 -16.26
N MET A 122 -5.24 5.10 -15.61
CA MET A 122 -6.64 4.75 -15.76
C MET A 122 -7.58 5.95 -15.63
N GLY A 123 -8.83 5.76 -16.06
CA GLY A 123 -9.92 6.70 -15.91
C GLY A 123 -11.28 6.02 -16.09
N TRP A 124 -12.34 6.81 -16.16
CA TRP A 124 -13.69 6.33 -16.41
C TRP A 124 -14.35 7.13 -17.53
N ASN A 125 -15.10 6.43 -18.37
CA ASN A 125 -15.97 7.05 -19.38
C ASN A 125 -17.18 7.71 -18.70
N ASP A 126 -17.93 8.52 -19.46
CA ASP A 126 -19.13 9.22 -18.98
C ASP A 126 -20.23 8.27 -18.48
N ASP A 127 -20.28 7.04 -19.00
CA ASP A 127 -21.19 5.99 -18.55
C ASP A 127 -20.74 5.29 -17.26
N GLY A 128 -19.51 5.55 -16.79
CA GLY A 128 -18.89 4.91 -15.64
C GLY A 128 -18.10 3.65 -15.96
N ALA A 129 -17.89 3.30 -17.23
CA ALA A 129 -17.02 2.20 -17.62
C ALA A 129 -15.54 2.56 -17.34
N LEU A 130 -14.85 1.68 -16.62
CA LEU A 130 -13.43 1.79 -16.31
C LEU A 130 -12.60 1.54 -17.58
N TYR A 131 -11.59 2.37 -17.82
CA TYR A 131 -10.56 2.10 -18.82
C TYR A 131 -9.16 2.31 -18.26
N PHE A 132 -8.18 1.57 -18.79
CA PHE A 132 -6.79 1.68 -18.38
C PHE A 132 -5.80 1.27 -19.48
N ARG A 133 -4.54 1.65 -19.28
CA ARG A 133 -3.41 1.16 -20.08
C ARG A 133 -2.46 0.38 -19.18
N TRP A 134 -2.01 -0.77 -19.66
CA TRP A 134 -1.10 -1.64 -18.91
C TRP A 134 0.17 -0.88 -18.50
N PRO A 135 0.75 -1.15 -17.30
CA PRO A 135 2.01 -0.57 -16.89
C PRO A 135 3.13 -0.83 -17.88
N GLN A 136 4.11 0.09 -17.94
CA GLN A 136 5.30 -0.11 -18.76
C GLN A 136 6.01 -1.41 -18.37
N GLY A 137 6.45 -2.17 -19.37
CA GLY A 137 7.13 -3.46 -19.17
C GLY A 137 6.20 -4.64 -18.88
N LYS A 138 4.89 -4.43 -18.71
CA LYS A 138 3.90 -5.52 -18.62
C LYS A 138 3.28 -5.79 -20.00
N ALA A 139 3.24 -7.05 -20.41
CA ALA A 139 2.56 -7.43 -21.65
C ALA A 139 1.03 -7.36 -21.45
N PRO A 140 0.27 -6.71 -22.34
CA PRO A 140 -1.18 -6.67 -22.22
C PRO A 140 -1.81 -8.06 -22.17
N GLY A 141 -2.64 -8.31 -21.16
CA GLY A 141 -3.31 -9.58 -20.91
C GLY A 141 -2.47 -10.63 -20.17
N SER A 142 -1.26 -10.28 -19.69
CA SER A 142 -0.34 -11.25 -19.05
C SER A 142 -0.40 -11.33 -17.53
N GLY A 143 -1.13 -10.42 -16.88
CA GLY A 143 -1.20 -10.30 -15.43
C GLY A 143 -2.63 -10.23 -14.91
N ARG A 144 -2.79 -10.36 -13.59
CA ARG A 144 -4.09 -10.21 -12.95
C ARG A 144 -4.49 -8.74 -12.88
N VAL A 145 -5.75 -8.44 -13.15
CA VAL A 145 -6.32 -7.12 -12.92
C VAL A 145 -7.00 -7.14 -11.55
N ILE A 146 -6.37 -6.50 -10.57
CA ILE A 146 -6.86 -6.47 -9.19
C ILE A 146 -7.37 -5.07 -8.90
N ARG A 147 -8.55 -4.97 -8.29
CA ARG A 147 -9.11 -3.69 -7.88
C ARG A 147 -9.25 -3.65 -6.35
N PRO A 148 -8.96 -2.51 -5.71
CA PRO A 148 -9.26 -2.33 -4.29
C PRO A 148 -10.78 -2.33 -4.00
N PRO A 149 -11.19 -2.45 -2.72
CA PRO A 149 -12.60 -2.31 -2.32
C PRO A 149 -13.16 -0.93 -2.70
N GLY A 150 -14.48 -0.84 -2.87
CA GLY A 150 -15.13 0.41 -3.33
C GLY A 150 -15.16 1.51 -2.27
N ARG A 151 -15.06 1.12 -1.00
CA ARG A 151 -14.93 2.02 0.15
C ARG A 151 -13.47 2.29 0.44
N LEU A 152 -13.16 3.45 1.02
CA LEU A 152 -11.82 3.85 1.45
C LEU A 152 -11.37 3.07 2.69
N GLU A 153 -11.12 1.77 2.50
CA GLU A 153 -10.74 0.83 3.56
C GLU A 153 -9.23 0.62 3.58
N SER A 154 -8.65 0.60 4.78
CA SER A 154 -7.28 0.16 5.05
C SER A 154 -7.25 -1.31 5.46
N CYS A 155 -6.13 -2.01 5.24
CA CYS A 155 -5.99 -3.41 5.67
C CYS A 155 -5.94 -3.51 7.20
N VAL A 156 -5.09 -2.69 7.84
CA VAL A 156 -4.91 -2.65 9.29
C VAL A 156 -5.13 -1.23 9.78
N VAL A 157 -6.03 -1.07 10.75
CA VAL A 157 -6.25 0.19 11.47
C VAL A 157 -5.82 -0.01 12.92
N ILE A 158 -4.86 0.79 13.39
CA ILE A 158 -4.39 0.75 14.78
C ILE A 158 -5.02 1.90 15.56
N ALA A 159 -5.99 1.56 16.40
CA ALA A 159 -6.83 2.49 17.16
C ALA A 159 -6.55 2.44 18.67
N CYS A 160 -5.34 2.06 19.07
CA CYS A 160 -4.91 1.97 20.47
C CYS A 160 -3.43 2.36 20.61
N SER A 161 -2.97 2.59 21.85
CA SER A 161 -1.56 2.83 22.18
C SER A 161 -0.91 1.56 22.76
N HIS A 162 0.42 1.52 22.79
CA HIS A 162 1.20 0.45 23.43
C HIS A 162 0.88 -0.94 22.87
N ILE A 163 1.12 -1.11 21.58
CA ILE A 163 0.89 -2.36 20.87
C ILE A 163 2.06 -2.67 19.94
N THR A 164 2.48 -3.93 19.92
CA THR A 164 3.36 -4.50 18.91
C THR A 164 2.53 -5.33 17.94
N VAL A 165 2.59 -5.02 16.65
CA VAL A 165 1.94 -5.77 15.57
C VAL A 165 3.02 -6.37 14.70
N ARG A 166 2.99 -7.69 14.49
CA ARG A 166 4.05 -8.36 13.74
C ARG A 166 3.60 -9.52 12.87
N ASN A 167 4.41 -9.81 11.85
CA ASN A 167 4.20 -10.92 10.92
C ASN A 167 2.86 -10.86 10.17
N ILE A 168 2.51 -9.69 9.64
CA ILE A 168 1.32 -9.47 8.79
C ILE A 168 1.75 -8.93 7.43
N THR A 169 1.10 -9.42 6.37
CA THR A 169 1.15 -8.79 5.04
C THR A 169 -0.18 -8.11 4.74
N ALA A 170 -0.17 -6.82 4.44
CA ALA A 170 -1.32 -5.99 4.08
C ALA A 170 -1.30 -5.67 2.57
N LYS A 171 -2.39 -5.98 1.86
CA LYS A 171 -2.48 -5.82 0.40
C LYS A 171 -3.81 -5.28 -0.10
N HIS A 172 -3.72 -4.50 -1.19
CA HIS A 172 -4.86 -4.11 -2.03
C HIS A 172 -5.99 -3.40 -1.28
N ALA A 173 -5.65 -2.70 -0.18
CA ALA A 173 -6.53 -1.73 0.42
C ALA A 173 -6.88 -0.62 -0.58
N ALA A 174 -8.04 0.01 -0.43
CA ALA A 174 -8.36 1.23 -1.19
C ALA A 174 -7.72 2.48 -0.57
N ASN A 175 -7.33 2.37 0.69
CA ASN A 175 -6.55 3.33 1.46
C ASN A 175 -5.20 2.65 1.80
N ASP A 176 -4.73 2.80 3.05
CA ASP A 176 -3.40 2.34 3.43
C ASP A 176 -3.32 0.86 3.80
N GLY A 177 -2.11 0.29 3.74
CA GLY A 177 -1.83 -1.02 4.34
C GLY A 177 -1.96 -0.98 5.86
N PHE A 178 -1.27 -0.05 6.52
CA PHE A 178 -1.34 0.22 7.95
C PHE A 178 -1.64 1.70 8.17
N ASN A 179 -2.82 1.97 8.72
CA ASN A 179 -3.30 3.32 8.95
C ASN A 179 -3.39 3.60 10.46
N ILE A 180 -2.71 4.66 10.91
CA ILE A 180 -2.68 5.08 12.31
C ILE A 180 -2.99 6.58 12.41
N HIS A 181 -4.09 6.91 13.09
CA HIS A 181 -4.53 8.28 13.36
C HIS A 181 -4.66 8.58 14.86
N GLY A 182 -4.60 9.88 15.17
CA GLY A 182 -4.91 10.50 16.44
C GLY A 182 -3.73 10.56 17.38
N HIS A 183 -4.01 10.43 18.67
CA HIS A 183 -2.99 10.35 19.70
C HIS A 183 -2.71 8.89 20.07
N ARG A 184 -1.71 8.29 19.42
CA ARG A 184 -1.27 6.91 19.61
C ARG A 184 0.21 6.87 19.89
N VAL A 185 0.62 6.21 20.96
CA VAL A 185 2.04 6.15 21.36
C VAL A 185 2.46 4.72 21.65
N GLY A 186 3.76 4.44 21.52
CA GLY A 186 4.29 3.10 21.75
C GLY A 186 3.77 2.06 20.75
N ILE A 187 3.55 2.47 19.49
CA ILE A 187 3.23 1.54 18.40
C ILE A 187 4.51 0.92 17.88
N ARG A 188 4.52 -0.39 17.70
CA ARG A 188 5.64 -1.11 17.08
C ARG A 188 5.12 -2.00 15.96
N LEU A 189 5.65 -1.83 14.75
CA LEU A 189 5.40 -2.71 13.62
C LEU A 189 6.67 -3.52 13.34
N GLU A 190 6.63 -4.85 13.49
CA GLU A 190 7.81 -5.70 13.34
C GLU A 190 7.58 -6.77 12.26
N ASN A 191 8.49 -6.87 11.29
CA ASN A 191 8.38 -7.84 10.19
C ASN A 191 7.00 -7.81 9.52
N VAL A 192 6.51 -6.60 9.21
CA VAL A 192 5.27 -6.41 8.46
C VAL A 192 5.57 -6.11 7.01
N LYS A 193 4.61 -6.39 6.14
CA LYS A 193 4.69 -6.13 4.71
C LYS A 193 3.50 -5.32 4.27
N ALA A 194 3.72 -4.23 3.55
CA ALA A 194 2.66 -3.37 3.03
C ALA A 194 2.83 -3.24 1.51
N PHE A 195 2.03 -4.01 0.77
CA PHE A 195 2.16 -4.12 -0.68
C PHE A 195 0.92 -3.67 -1.41
N SER A 196 1.11 -2.93 -2.50
CA SER A 196 0.02 -2.75 -3.47
C SER A 196 -1.24 -2.18 -2.84
N ASN A 197 -1.10 -1.27 -1.87
CA ASN A 197 -2.24 -0.56 -1.28
C ASN A 197 -2.56 0.68 -2.12
N GLY A 198 -3.83 1.07 -2.13
CA GLY A 198 -4.32 2.17 -2.95
C GLY A 198 -3.60 3.47 -2.62
N ASP A 199 -3.49 3.76 -1.32
CA ASP A 199 -2.75 4.91 -0.80
C ASP A 199 -1.36 4.47 -0.29
N GLU A 200 -0.94 4.86 0.91
CA GLU A 200 0.37 4.46 1.44
C GLU A 200 0.43 2.99 1.87
N GLY A 201 1.63 2.44 1.97
CA GLY A 201 1.83 1.18 2.67
C GLY A 201 1.64 1.32 4.17
N ILE A 202 2.25 2.35 4.76
CA ILE A 202 2.18 2.68 6.19
C ILE A 202 2.02 4.20 6.33
N SER A 203 1.11 4.64 7.19
CA SER A 203 0.95 6.07 7.48
C SER A 203 0.77 6.34 8.98
N ALA A 204 1.38 7.42 9.44
CA ALA A 204 1.23 7.94 10.80
C ALA A 204 0.81 9.41 10.76
N HIS A 205 -0.34 9.71 11.36
CA HIS A 205 -0.94 11.05 11.32
C HIS A 205 -1.02 11.68 12.71
N GLU A 206 -1.30 12.99 12.74
CA GLU A 206 -1.49 13.78 13.95
C GLU A 206 -0.33 13.70 14.96
N THR A 207 -0.44 12.93 16.05
CA THR A 207 0.59 12.87 17.11
C THR A 207 1.07 11.45 17.37
N VAL A 208 0.97 10.60 16.35
CA VAL A 208 1.38 9.19 16.42
C VAL A 208 2.87 9.06 16.70
N GLN A 209 3.23 8.14 17.60
CA GLN A 209 4.61 7.72 17.85
C GLN A 209 4.75 6.23 17.55
N MET A 210 5.60 5.90 16.58
CA MET A 210 5.70 4.56 16.01
C MET A 210 7.12 4.15 15.65
N ASP A 211 7.48 2.92 15.98
CA ASP A 211 8.69 2.26 15.49
C ASP A 211 8.32 1.17 14.47
N VAL A 212 9.02 1.11 13.35
CA VAL A 212 8.89 0.10 12.31
C VAL A 212 10.23 -0.61 12.13
N PHE A 213 10.22 -1.94 12.23
CA PHE A 213 11.44 -2.75 12.21
C PHE A 213 11.34 -3.94 11.26
N GLY A 214 12.34 -4.10 10.39
CA GLY A 214 12.45 -5.30 9.55
C GLY A 214 11.32 -5.48 8.55
N SER A 215 10.71 -4.38 8.09
CA SER A 215 9.48 -4.39 7.29
C SER A 215 9.73 -4.05 5.83
N GLU A 216 8.82 -4.47 4.95
CA GLU A 216 8.92 -4.26 3.50
C GLU A 216 7.72 -3.45 3.00
N ILE A 217 7.96 -2.35 2.28
CA ILE A 217 6.93 -1.41 1.81
C ILE A 217 7.11 -1.16 0.32
N ALA A 218 6.19 -1.71 -0.48
CA ALA A 218 6.38 -1.73 -1.92
C ALA A 218 5.12 -1.63 -2.77
N TRP A 219 5.26 -1.12 -3.98
CA TRP A 219 4.18 -1.02 -4.98
C TRP A 219 2.94 -0.26 -4.50
N ASN A 220 3.07 0.57 -3.46
CA ASN A 220 1.94 1.34 -2.94
C ASN A 220 1.62 2.52 -3.84
N GLY A 221 0.33 2.78 -3.90
CA GLY A 221 -0.32 3.57 -4.92
C GLY A 221 -0.44 5.04 -4.60
N SER A 222 0.07 5.54 -3.46
CA SER A 222 -0.02 6.94 -3.05
C SER A 222 0.86 7.90 -3.86
N SER A 223 0.38 9.15 -4.03
CA SER A 223 1.17 10.25 -4.58
C SER A 223 2.22 10.77 -3.60
N ALA A 224 2.08 10.49 -2.30
CA ALA A 224 3.13 10.77 -1.32
C ALA A 224 4.23 9.71 -1.43
N GLY A 225 3.87 8.42 -1.42
CA GLY A 225 4.85 7.34 -1.57
C GLY A 225 4.48 6.04 -0.87
N GLY A 226 5.49 5.26 -0.49
CA GLY A 226 5.31 4.06 0.32
C GLY A 226 4.92 4.37 1.76
N VAL A 227 5.51 5.42 2.32
CA VAL A 227 5.23 5.93 3.66
C VAL A 227 4.85 7.40 3.58
N ALA A 228 3.83 7.81 4.33
CA ALA A 228 3.52 9.21 4.60
C ALA A 228 3.27 9.39 6.09
N ASP A 229 4.25 9.96 6.77
CA ASP A 229 4.10 10.36 8.17
C ASP A 229 4.04 11.88 8.23
N VAL A 230 2.95 12.39 8.81
CA VAL A 230 2.58 13.81 8.69
C VAL A 230 2.17 14.38 10.05
N ASN A 231 1.99 15.71 10.09
CA ASN A 231 1.70 16.47 11.31
C ASN A 231 2.78 16.26 12.40
N ASP A 232 2.39 16.26 13.67
CA ASP A 232 3.33 16.15 14.79
C ASP A 232 3.74 14.69 15.09
N SER A 233 3.69 13.80 14.10
CA SER A 233 4.07 12.40 14.25
C SER A 233 5.58 12.25 14.46
N VAL A 234 5.96 11.21 15.21
CA VAL A 234 7.36 10.87 15.49
C VAL A 234 7.58 9.40 15.15
N THR A 235 8.38 9.12 14.14
CA THR A 235 8.51 7.75 13.61
C THR A 235 9.95 7.32 13.41
N THR A 236 10.22 6.04 13.68
CA THR A 236 11.52 5.42 13.41
C THR A 236 11.33 4.23 12.48
N TYR A 237 12.08 4.19 11.38
CA TYR A 237 12.18 3.04 10.50
C TYR A 237 13.57 2.45 10.61
N THR A 238 13.67 1.17 10.97
CA THR A 238 14.95 0.47 11.15
C THR A 238 14.98 -0.82 10.37
N SER A 239 16.04 -1.04 9.59
CA SER A 239 16.23 -2.28 8.81
C SER A 239 15.05 -2.61 7.89
N CYS A 240 14.40 -1.58 7.33
CA CYS A 240 13.26 -1.75 6.43
C CYS A 240 13.71 -1.70 4.96
N GLU A 241 12.93 -2.30 4.09
CA GLU A 241 13.12 -2.29 2.64
C GLU A 241 11.96 -1.56 1.96
N LEU A 242 12.29 -0.59 1.10
CA LEU A 242 11.28 0.22 0.40
C LEU A 242 11.61 0.31 -1.08
N HIS A 243 10.66 -0.11 -1.92
CA HIS A 243 10.88 -0.10 -3.36
C HIS A 243 9.61 -0.01 -4.22
N HIS A 244 9.75 0.49 -5.44
CA HIS A 244 8.70 0.49 -6.46
C HIS A 244 7.38 1.15 -6.04
N ASN A 245 7.39 2.06 -5.07
CA ASN A 245 6.21 2.85 -4.72
C ASN A 245 6.01 3.94 -5.79
N VAL A 246 4.79 4.43 -5.98
CA VAL A 246 4.47 5.36 -7.09
C VAL A 246 5.28 6.65 -7.05
N ASN A 247 5.67 7.12 -5.86
CA ASN A 247 6.44 8.36 -5.71
C ASN A 247 7.63 8.17 -4.77
N ALA A 248 7.54 8.63 -3.52
CA ALA A 248 8.66 8.52 -2.60
C ALA A 248 8.73 7.15 -1.91
N ALA A 249 9.91 6.73 -1.44
CA ALA A 249 10.00 5.68 -0.43
C ALA A 249 9.38 6.20 0.87
N PHE A 250 9.85 7.36 1.33
CA PHE A 250 9.36 8.07 2.50
C PHE A 250 8.91 9.49 2.16
N PHE A 251 7.73 9.86 2.63
CA PHE A 251 7.27 11.24 2.73
C PHE A 251 7.13 11.60 4.20
N PHE A 252 7.85 12.62 4.65
CA PHE A 252 7.84 13.09 6.03
C PHE A 252 7.45 14.56 6.09
N ASP A 253 6.53 14.87 7.00
CA ASP A 253 6.06 16.22 7.30
C ASP A 253 5.88 16.40 8.81
N GLY A 254 6.16 17.62 9.27
CA GLY A 254 5.99 18.04 10.65
C GLY A 254 7.16 17.73 11.58
N LYS A 255 7.12 16.71 12.45
CA LYS A 255 8.02 16.65 13.63
C LYS A 255 9.36 15.94 13.42
N HIS A 256 9.56 14.72 13.95
CA HIS A 256 10.88 14.07 14.01
C HIS A 256 10.82 12.64 13.53
N HIS A 257 11.67 12.30 12.57
CA HIS A 257 11.70 10.99 11.96
C HIS A 257 13.13 10.46 11.91
N ARG A 258 13.28 9.13 11.97
CA ARG A 258 14.57 8.46 11.83
C ARG A 258 14.49 7.32 10.84
N VAL A 259 15.46 7.24 9.93
CA VAL A 259 15.60 6.14 8.97
C VAL A 259 17.00 5.53 9.13
N THR A 260 17.07 4.30 9.64
CA THR A 260 18.33 3.66 10.00
C THR A 260 18.46 2.27 9.40
N ASN A 261 19.59 2.00 8.74
CA ASN A 261 19.92 0.71 8.12
C ASN A 261 18.86 0.21 7.11
N CYS A 262 18.11 1.12 6.48
CA CYS A 262 17.11 0.75 5.50
C CYS A 262 17.72 0.56 4.11
N LEU A 263 17.13 -0.34 3.33
CA LEU A 263 17.41 -0.51 1.90
C LEU A 263 16.33 0.21 1.09
N ILE A 264 16.73 1.20 0.30
CA ILE A 264 15.83 1.94 -0.58
C ILE A 264 16.26 1.69 -2.02
N HIS A 265 15.36 1.16 -2.86
CA HIS A 265 15.71 0.91 -4.25
C HIS A 265 14.56 0.97 -5.23
N HIS A 266 14.87 1.19 -6.51
CA HIS A 266 13.84 1.29 -7.56
C HIS A 266 12.73 2.28 -7.16
N GLN A 267 13.14 3.42 -6.61
CA GLN A 267 12.28 4.53 -6.23
C GLN A 267 12.66 5.75 -7.05
N ASP A 268 11.67 6.52 -7.49
CA ASP A 268 11.91 7.80 -8.14
C ASP A 268 12.42 8.85 -7.15
N LYS A 269 11.95 8.78 -5.90
CA LYS A 269 12.38 9.64 -4.79
C LYS A 269 12.62 8.80 -3.55
N ASP A 270 13.76 8.97 -2.90
CA ASP A 270 14.07 8.20 -1.69
C ASP A 270 13.33 8.75 -0.48
N ILE A 271 13.58 10.02 -0.14
CA ILE A 271 12.97 10.71 1.00
C ILE A 271 12.53 12.10 0.54
N VAL A 272 11.26 12.43 0.78
CA VAL A 272 10.68 13.76 0.60
C VAL A 272 10.38 14.33 1.98
N ILE A 273 10.87 15.54 2.24
CA ILE A 273 10.66 16.25 3.50
C ILE A 273 9.84 17.51 3.19
N ARG A 274 8.75 17.71 3.93
CA ARG A 274 7.91 18.91 3.87
C ARG A 274 7.91 19.61 5.24
N GLY A 275 7.75 20.93 5.19
CA GLY A 275 7.66 21.75 6.40
C GLY A 275 8.97 21.75 7.17
N ASP A 276 8.86 21.62 8.48
CA ASP A 276 9.95 21.64 9.47
C ASP A 276 10.37 20.25 9.96
N ALA A 277 9.95 19.18 9.25
CA ALA A 277 10.31 17.81 9.58
C ALA A 277 11.82 17.62 9.70
N MET A 278 12.24 17.14 10.87
CA MET A 278 13.61 16.74 11.14
C MET A 278 13.77 15.25 10.81
N VAL A 279 14.73 14.91 9.94
CA VAL A 279 14.97 13.52 9.55
C VAL A 279 16.42 13.13 9.84
N GLU A 280 16.59 12.19 10.77
CA GLU A 280 17.88 11.56 11.06
C GLU A 280 18.08 10.33 10.18
N GLN A 281 19.26 10.20 9.59
CA GLN A 281 19.58 9.09 8.68
C GLN A 281 20.92 8.47 9.04
N SER A 282 20.99 7.13 9.08
CA SER A 282 22.24 6.42 9.35
C SER A 282 22.26 5.02 8.74
N GLY A 283 23.37 4.62 8.13
CA GLY A 283 23.58 3.25 7.63
C GLY A 283 22.66 2.78 6.51
N ASN A 284 21.87 3.68 5.90
CA ASN A 284 20.96 3.34 4.81
C ASN A 284 21.74 3.00 3.52
N VAL A 285 21.16 2.13 2.70
CA VAL A 285 21.69 1.71 1.40
C VAL A 285 20.71 2.11 0.31
N TRP A 286 21.22 2.81 -0.72
CA TRP A 286 20.43 3.24 -1.87
C TRP A 286 20.88 2.50 -3.13
N ARG A 287 19.92 1.94 -3.87
CA ARG A 287 20.19 1.31 -5.17
C ARG A 287 19.21 1.85 -6.21
N LYS A 288 19.72 2.35 -7.32
CA LYS A 288 18.87 2.78 -8.42
C LYS A 288 18.30 1.59 -9.15
#